data_AF-A0A1N6HNY8-F1
#
_entry.id   AF-A0A1N6HNY8-F1
#
_cell.length_a   1.000
_cell.length_b   1.000
_cell.length_c   1.000
_cell.angle_alpha   90.00
_cell.angle_beta   90.00
_cell.angle_gamma   90.00
#
_symmetry.space_group_name_H-M   'P 1'
#
loop_
_entity.id
_entity.type
_entity.pdbx_description
1 polymer ?
#
loop_
_entity_poly.entity_id
_entity_poly.type
_entity_poly.pdbx_seq_one_letter_code
_entity_poly.pdbx_strand_id
1 'polypeptide(L)'
;MIDRNGYRPNVGIILLNSGNEVFWGKRIRQNSWQFPQGGIKSGESPEQAMYRELTEEVGLHPNHVEIVGRTRDWLRYEVPDRWIRREWRGNYKGQKQIWYLLRLLGRDSDVSLRRSAHPEFDAWRWNQYWVELESVVEFKREVYQQALTELSRLLKLNPRQKHGCHEDHSVAREMMAKSAKEGG
;
A
#
# COMPACT_ATOMS: atom_id res chain seq x y z
N MET A 1 3.79 1.72 -23.31
CA MET A 1 5.21 1.81 -23.70
C MET A 1 5.94 0.62 -23.10
N ILE A 2 6.75 -0.09 -23.88
CA ILE A 2 7.62 -1.18 -23.41
C ILE A 2 9.06 -0.69 -23.59
N ASP A 3 9.94 -0.96 -22.63
CA ASP A 3 11.35 -0.59 -22.76
C ASP A 3 12.12 -1.54 -23.71
N ARG A 4 13.38 -1.20 -24.00
CA ARG A 4 14.23 -1.98 -24.92
C ARG A 4 14.47 -3.42 -24.46
N ASN A 5 14.25 -3.72 -23.19
CA ASN A 5 14.45 -5.04 -22.60
C ASN A 5 13.15 -5.86 -22.55
N GLY A 6 12.04 -5.30 -23.05
CA GLY A 6 10.74 -5.97 -23.06
C GLY A 6 9.90 -5.76 -21.80
N TYR A 7 10.29 -4.83 -20.92
CA TYR A 7 9.58 -4.57 -19.67
C TYR A 7 8.72 -3.30 -19.75
N ARG A 8 7.45 -3.42 -19.37
CA ARG A 8 6.56 -2.26 -19.23
C ARG A 8 6.75 -1.60 -17.85
N PRO A 9 6.96 -0.27 -17.79
CA PRO A 9 7.08 0.44 -16.52
C PRO A 9 5.70 0.55 -15.84
N ASN A 10 5.70 0.31 -14.53
CA ASN A 10 4.50 0.21 -13.73
C ASN A 10 4.80 0.65 -12.28
N VAL A 11 3.77 0.94 -11.51
CA VAL A 11 3.84 1.23 -10.07
C VAL A 11 2.95 0.26 -9.30
N GLY A 12 3.42 -0.17 -8.14
CA GLY A 12 2.62 -0.92 -7.17
C GLY A 12 2.37 -0.10 -5.91
N ILE A 13 1.24 -0.33 -5.25
CA ILE A 13 0.82 0.45 -4.08
C ILE A 13 0.54 -0.49 -2.91
N ILE A 14 1.30 -0.33 -1.83
CA ILE A 14 1.00 -0.93 -0.52
C ILE A 14 0.39 0.17 0.32
N LEU A 15 -0.93 0.16 0.48
CA LEU A 15 -1.66 1.14 1.28
C LEU A 15 -1.90 0.59 2.68
N LEU A 16 -1.44 1.30 3.69
CA LEU A 16 -1.59 0.94 5.10
C LEU A 16 -2.72 1.70 5.78
N ASN A 17 -3.46 1.07 6.67
CA ASN A 17 -4.32 1.76 7.64
C ASN A 17 -3.53 2.20 8.88
N SER A 18 -4.19 2.74 9.90
CA SER A 18 -3.56 3.16 11.17
C SER A 18 -2.95 1.99 11.96
N GLY A 19 -3.46 0.77 11.78
CA GLY A 19 -3.00 -0.46 12.41
C GLY A 19 -1.86 -1.19 11.69
N ASN A 20 -1.27 -0.59 10.64
CA ASN A 20 -0.29 -1.26 9.76
C ASN A 20 -0.84 -2.48 9.00
N GLU A 21 -2.16 -2.60 8.86
CA GLU A 21 -2.77 -3.55 7.95
C GLU A 21 -2.76 -2.98 6.54
N VAL A 22 -2.67 -3.84 5.53
CA VAL A 22 -2.57 -3.45 4.13
C VAL A 22 -3.90 -3.61 3.41
N PHE A 23 -4.19 -2.71 2.49
CA PHE A 23 -5.29 -2.86 1.55
C PHE A 23 -5.07 -4.09 0.69
N TRP A 24 -6.08 -4.96 0.59
CA TRP A 24 -6.04 -6.16 -0.21
C TRP A 24 -7.28 -6.23 -1.11
N GLY A 25 -7.08 -6.11 -2.42
CA GLY A 25 -8.16 -6.05 -3.41
C GLY A 25 -8.42 -7.40 -4.06
N LYS A 26 -9.69 -7.81 -4.14
CA LYS A 26 -10.13 -8.99 -4.90
C LYS A 26 -10.37 -8.58 -6.35
N ARG A 27 -9.70 -9.28 -7.27
CA ARG A 27 -9.82 -8.96 -8.71
C ARG A 27 -11.20 -9.31 -9.24
N ILE A 28 -11.75 -8.43 -10.07
CA ILE A 28 -13.04 -8.68 -10.70
C ILE A 28 -13.02 -10.00 -11.50
N ARG A 29 -14.07 -10.82 -11.33
CA ARG A 29 -14.24 -12.12 -12.00
C ARG A 29 -13.12 -13.14 -11.74
N GLN A 30 -12.30 -12.94 -10.72
CA GLN A 30 -11.23 -13.87 -10.33
C GLN A 30 -11.25 -14.09 -8.81
N ASN A 31 -10.77 -15.24 -8.37
CA ASN A 31 -10.58 -15.52 -6.93
C ASN A 31 -9.16 -15.19 -6.45
N SER A 32 -8.41 -14.39 -7.21
CA SER A 32 -7.10 -13.90 -6.81
C SER A 32 -7.19 -12.52 -6.18
N TRP A 33 -6.30 -12.28 -5.24
CA TRP A 33 -6.17 -11.01 -4.55
C TRP A 33 -4.82 -10.38 -4.86
N GLN A 34 -4.76 -9.05 -4.86
CA GLN A 34 -3.54 -8.32 -5.14
C GLN A 34 -3.56 -6.91 -4.56
N PHE A 35 -2.39 -6.27 -4.58
CA PHE A 35 -2.25 -4.83 -4.39
C PHE A 35 -2.66 -4.05 -5.66
N PRO A 36 -3.11 -2.78 -5.52
CA PRO A 36 -3.30 -1.87 -6.64
C PRO A 36 -1.98 -1.66 -7.39
N GLN A 37 -2.07 -1.66 -8.72
CA GLN A 37 -0.90 -1.45 -9.57
C GLN A 37 -1.30 -0.98 -10.96
N GLY A 38 -0.45 -0.20 -11.60
CA GLY A 38 -0.74 0.20 -12.97
C GLY A 38 0.39 0.93 -13.68
N GLY A 39 0.15 1.20 -14.96
CA GLY A 39 1.21 1.54 -15.89
C GLY A 39 1.64 2.99 -15.80
N ILE A 40 2.94 3.24 -15.92
CA ILE A 40 3.44 4.61 -16.08
C ILE A 40 3.23 5.02 -17.55
N LYS A 41 2.50 6.12 -17.77
CA LYS A 41 2.24 6.70 -19.10
C LYS A 41 3.45 7.50 -19.60
N SER A 42 3.48 7.82 -20.89
CA SER A 42 4.56 8.63 -21.47
C SER A 42 4.56 10.03 -20.84
N GLY A 43 5.73 10.47 -20.37
CA GLY A 43 5.88 11.78 -19.70
C GLY A 43 5.37 11.83 -18.25
N GLU A 44 4.87 10.72 -17.72
CA GLU A 44 4.38 10.61 -16.34
C GLU A 44 5.52 10.18 -15.41
N SER A 45 5.67 10.86 -14.27
CA SER A 45 6.58 10.40 -13.21
C SER A 45 5.99 9.18 -12.50
N PRO A 46 6.81 8.31 -11.87
CA PRO A 46 6.28 7.20 -11.07
C PRO A 46 5.30 7.65 -9.97
N GLU A 47 5.53 8.81 -9.37
CA GLU A 47 4.63 9.34 -8.33
C GLU A 47 3.30 9.81 -8.91
N GLN A 48 3.31 10.48 -10.06
CA GLN A 48 2.09 10.87 -10.78
C GLN A 48 1.26 9.65 -11.18
N ALA A 49 1.93 8.62 -11.70
CA ALA A 49 1.29 7.35 -12.03
C ALA A 49 0.67 6.72 -10.77
N MET A 50 1.39 6.69 -9.65
CA MET A 50 0.90 6.14 -8.39
C MET A 50 -0.39 6.83 -7.93
N TYR A 51 -0.44 8.16 -7.89
CA TYR A 51 -1.65 8.88 -7.49
C TYR A 51 -2.81 8.70 -8.45
N ARG A 52 -2.54 8.61 -9.76
CA ARG A 52 -3.56 8.31 -10.75
C ARG A 52 -4.15 6.92 -10.52
N GLU A 53 -3.32 5.89 -10.42
CA GLU A 53 -3.77 4.50 -10.18
C GLU A 53 -4.50 4.39 -8.83
N LEU A 54 -4.03 5.08 -7.79
CA LEU A 54 -4.71 5.17 -6.50
C LEU A 54 -6.14 5.74 -6.65
N THR A 55 -6.28 6.79 -7.46
CA THR A 55 -7.58 7.43 -7.71
C THR A 55 -8.50 6.56 -8.58
N GLU A 56 -7.94 5.94 -9.62
CA GLU A 56 -8.68 5.12 -10.59
C GLU A 56 -9.19 3.81 -9.94
N GLU A 57 -8.34 3.13 -9.18
CA GLU A 57 -8.63 1.79 -8.65
C GLU A 57 -9.17 1.77 -7.21
N VAL A 58 -8.74 2.73 -6.38
CA VAL A 58 -9.09 2.77 -4.95
C VAL A 58 -9.99 3.97 -4.61
N GLY A 59 -10.12 4.94 -5.52
CA GLY A 59 -10.93 6.15 -5.30
C GLY A 59 -10.30 7.19 -4.37
N LEU A 60 -9.09 6.93 -3.87
CA LEU A 60 -8.40 7.82 -2.94
C LEU A 60 -7.60 8.90 -3.68
N HIS A 61 -7.55 10.08 -3.08
CA HIS A 61 -6.85 11.25 -3.61
C HIS A 61 -5.57 11.53 -2.81
N PRO A 62 -4.66 12.40 -3.31
CA PRO A 62 -3.42 12.72 -2.61
C PRO A 62 -3.61 13.23 -1.18
N ASN A 63 -4.71 13.94 -0.89
CA ASN A 63 -5.05 14.43 0.45
C ASN A 63 -5.53 13.31 1.42
N HIS A 64 -5.90 12.14 0.90
CA HIS A 64 -6.32 11.01 1.74
C HIS A 64 -5.15 10.13 2.19
N VAL A 65 -3.94 10.37 1.69
CA VAL A 65 -2.78 9.52 1.95
C VAL A 65 -1.50 10.33 2.19
N GLU A 66 -0.51 9.70 2.80
CA GLU A 66 0.87 10.18 2.80
C GLU A 66 1.81 9.10 2.25
N ILE A 67 2.85 9.52 1.54
CA ILE A 67 3.91 8.61 1.10
C ILE A 67 4.84 8.36 2.29
N VAL A 68 4.89 7.11 2.76
CA VAL A 68 5.83 6.66 3.79
C VAL A 68 7.19 6.37 3.16
N GLY A 69 7.20 5.84 1.95
CA GLY A 69 8.41 5.61 1.17
C GLY A 69 8.15 4.83 -0.11
N ARG A 70 9.23 4.45 -0.79
CA ARG A 70 9.18 3.63 -2.00
C ARG A 70 10.41 2.72 -2.12
N THR A 71 10.33 1.70 -2.97
CA THR A 71 11.49 0.89 -3.31
C THR A 71 12.55 1.76 -3.98
N ARG A 72 13.82 1.47 -3.67
CA ARG A 72 14.97 2.19 -4.23
C ARG A 72 15.09 1.92 -5.72
N ASP A 73 15.02 0.65 -6.08
CA ASP A 73 15.21 0.15 -7.43
C ASP A 73 13.91 -0.43 -8.02
N TRP A 74 13.97 -0.67 -9.32
CA TRP A 74 12.91 -1.34 -10.06
C TRP A 74 12.90 -2.83 -9.77
N LEU A 75 11.77 -3.34 -9.28
CA LEU A 75 11.53 -4.78 -9.15
C LEU A 75 10.96 -5.32 -10.46
N ARG A 76 11.34 -6.53 -10.87
CA ARG A 76 10.93 -7.09 -12.17
C ARG A 76 10.30 -8.45 -11.99
N TYR A 77 9.28 -8.72 -12.80
CA TYR A 77 8.78 -10.07 -13.00
C TYR A 77 8.48 -10.31 -14.47
N GLU A 78 8.63 -11.56 -14.90
CA GLU A 78 8.28 -12.00 -16.23
C GLU A 78 6.87 -12.60 -16.23
N VAL A 79 6.14 -12.34 -17.32
CA VAL A 79 4.80 -12.90 -17.51
C VAL A 79 4.93 -14.13 -18.40
N PRO A 80 4.48 -15.33 -17.97
CA PRO A 80 4.61 -16.52 -18.80
C PRO A 80 3.85 -16.38 -20.13
N ASP A 81 4.37 -16.94 -21.21
CA ASP A 81 3.84 -16.79 -22.59
C ASP A 81 2.36 -17.12 -22.76
N ARG A 82 1.83 -18.04 -21.93
CA ARG A 82 0.40 -18.39 -21.92
C ARG A 82 -0.51 -17.24 -21.47
N TRP A 83 0.02 -16.29 -20.71
CA TRP A 83 -0.68 -15.09 -20.22
C TRP A 83 -0.42 -13.87 -21.11
N ILE A 84 0.54 -13.94 -22.03
CA ILE A 84 0.84 -12.87 -22.98
C ILE A 84 -0.14 -12.97 -24.15
N ARG A 85 -0.88 -11.87 -24.38
CA ARG A 85 -1.75 -11.72 -25.56
C ARG A 85 -0.94 -11.95 -26.84
N ARG A 86 -1.51 -12.65 -27.82
CA ARG A 86 -0.81 -13.05 -29.06
C ARG A 86 -0.14 -11.87 -29.77
N GLU A 87 -0.80 -10.72 -29.80
CA GLU A 87 -0.34 -9.47 -30.42
C GLU A 87 0.91 -8.85 -29.75
N TRP A 88 1.28 -9.26 -28.52
CA TRP A 88 2.45 -8.76 -27.78
C TRP A 88 3.61 -9.76 -27.71
N ARG A 89 3.43 -10.97 -28.24
CA ARG A 89 4.46 -12.03 -28.19
C ARG A 89 5.72 -11.59 -28.93
N GLY A 90 6.88 -11.74 -28.29
CA GLY A 90 8.21 -11.38 -28.82
C GLY A 90 8.74 -10.02 -28.35
N ASN A 91 7.86 -9.04 -28.08
CA ASN A 91 8.28 -7.71 -27.64
C ASN A 91 8.02 -7.44 -26.15
N TYR A 92 7.09 -8.17 -25.53
CA TYR A 92 6.75 -8.05 -24.12
C TYR A 92 7.26 -9.25 -23.33
N LYS A 93 8.03 -9.00 -22.28
CA LYS A 93 8.52 -10.01 -21.32
C LYS A 93 7.82 -9.91 -19.97
N GLY A 94 7.52 -8.70 -19.51
CA GLY A 94 7.07 -8.53 -18.13
C GLY A 94 6.85 -7.09 -17.70
N GLN A 95 6.74 -6.87 -16.39
CA GLN A 95 6.68 -5.54 -15.80
C GLN A 95 7.93 -5.24 -15.01
N LYS A 96 8.31 -3.96 -14.99
CA LYS A 96 9.22 -3.40 -14.01
C LYS A 96 8.44 -2.42 -13.14
N GLN A 97 8.56 -2.54 -11.83
CA GLN A 97 7.73 -1.82 -10.87
C GLN A 97 8.58 -1.01 -9.88
N ILE A 98 8.15 0.21 -9.60
CA ILE A 98 8.47 0.92 -8.36
C ILE A 98 7.29 0.73 -7.42
N TRP A 99 7.55 0.31 -6.19
CA TRP A 99 6.51 0.11 -5.18
C TRP A 99 6.49 1.25 -4.19
N TYR A 100 5.31 1.78 -3.93
CA TYR A 100 5.08 2.83 -2.93
C TYR A 100 4.42 2.25 -1.70
N LEU A 101 4.91 2.65 -0.52
CA LEU A 101 4.24 2.45 0.76
C LEU A 101 3.49 3.73 1.12
N LEU A 102 2.18 3.65 1.22
CA LEU A 102 1.32 4.75 1.59
C LEU A 102 0.67 4.51 2.95
N ARG A 103 0.34 5.59 3.64
CA ARG A 103 -0.54 5.56 4.82
C ARG A 103 -1.85 6.22 4.48
N LEU A 104 -2.96 5.58 4.84
CA LEU A 104 -4.28 6.20 4.81
C LEU A 104 -4.39 7.23 5.95
N LEU A 105 -4.64 8.49 5.57
CA LEU A 105 -4.98 9.59 6.47
C LEU A 105 -6.50 9.85 6.50
N GLY A 106 -7.20 9.42 5.45
CA GLY A 106 -8.66 9.48 5.35
C GLY A 106 -9.37 8.38 6.16
N ARG A 107 -10.64 8.18 5.83
CA ARG A 107 -11.49 7.13 6.41
C ARG A 107 -11.58 5.95 5.45
N ASP A 108 -11.88 4.78 5.98
CA ASP A 108 -12.17 3.58 5.18
C ASP A 108 -13.34 3.81 4.20
N SER A 109 -14.29 4.68 4.55
CA SER A 109 -15.42 5.08 3.69
C SER A 109 -15.02 5.90 2.46
N ASP A 110 -13.80 6.43 2.41
CA ASP A 110 -13.29 7.18 1.27
C ASP A 110 -12.82 6.25 0.13
N VAL A 111 -12.65 4.95 0.43
CA VAL A 111 -12.29 3.93 -0.56
C VAL A 111 -13.49 3.62 -1.44
N SER A 112 -13.31 3.75 -2.76
CA SER A 112 -14.33 3.47 -3.76
C SER A 112 -13.76 2.79 -5.00
N LEU A 113 -14.10 1.52 -5.18
CA LEU A 113 -13.69 0.70 -6.33
C LEU A 113 -14.51 0.97 -7.62
N ARG A 114 -15.48 1.90 -7.58
CA ARG A 114 -16.41 2.19 -8.69
C ARG A 114 -16.01 3.40 -9.56
N ARG A 115 -14.80 3.92 -9.37
CA ARG A 115 -14.37 5.18 -9.97
C ARG A 115 -13.87 5.03 -11.40
N SER A 116 -13.34 3.87 -11.74
CA SER A 116 -12.97 3.50 -13.11
C SER A 116 -14.17 2.93 -13.88
N ALA A 117 -14.25 3.23 -15.17
CA ALA A 117 -15.17 2.54 -16.09
C ALA A 117 -14.81 1.06 -16.30
N HIS A 118 -13.57 0.68 -15.96
CA HIS A 118 -13.05 -0.68 -16.03
C HIS A 118 -12.40 -1.03 -14.69
N PRO A 119 -13.17 -1.30 -13.63
CA PRO A 119 -12.62 -1.54 -12.30
C PRO A 119 -11.75 -2.80 -12.26
N GLU A 120 -10.58 -2.74 -11.63
CA GLU A 120 -9.73 -3.91 -11.41
C GLU A 120 -10.27 -4.79 -10.26
N PHE A 121 -10.92 -4.17 -9.28
CA PHE A 121 -11.37 -4.81 -8.04
C PHE A 121 -12.89 -4.80 -7.86
N ASP A 122 -13.45 -5.88 -7.29
CA ASP A 122 -14.88 -5.96 -6.93
C ASP A 122 -15.14 -5.95 -5.42
N ALA A 123 -14.13 -6.28 -4.63
CA ALA A 123 -14.15 -6.23 -3.18
C ALA A 123 -12.75 -5.90 -2.64
N TRP A 124 -12.70 -5.45 -1.39
CA TRP A 124 -11.44 -5.23 -0.69
C TRP A 124 -11.59 -5.53 0.80
N ARG A 125 -10.46 -5.74 1.48
CA ARG A 125 -10.38 -5.84 2.93
C ARG A 125 -9.03 -5.33 3.43
N TRP A 126 -8.95 -5.01 4.71
CA TRP A 126 -7.68 -4.92 5.40
C TRP A 126 -7.12 -6.33 5.64
N ASN A 127 -5.82 -6.50 5.44
CA ASN A 127 -5.10 -7.74 5.69
C ASN A 127 -3.83 -7.47 6.48
N GLN A 128 -3.29 -8.49 7.15
CA GLN A 128 -1.99 -8.37 7.79
C GLN A 128 -0.92 -7.98 6.75
N TYR A 129 0.08 -7.20 7.19
CA TYR A 129 1.14 -6.68 6.31
C TYR A 129 1.79 -7.79 5.48
N TRP A 130 2.12 -8.90 6.14
CA TRP A 130 2.60 -10.12 5.50
C TRP A 130 1.40 -10.89 4.93
N VAL A 131 1.04 -10.53 3.69
CA VAL A 131 -0.03 -11.19 2.96
C VAL A 131 0.35 -12.62 2.57
N GLU A 132 -0.65 -13.49 2.45
CA GLU A 132 -0.50 -14.86 1.97
C GLU A 132 -0.17 -14.84 0.46
N LEU A 133 1.10 -15.04 0.11
CA LEU A 133 1.60 -14.98 -1.27
C LEU A 133 0.98 -16.07 -2.15
N GLU A 134 0.47 -17.16 -1.56
CA GLU A 134 -0.24 -18.23 -2.22
C GLU A 134 -1.51 -17.72 -2.92
N SER A 135 -2.15 -16.69 -2.36
CA SER A 135 -3.33 -16.02 -2.94
C SER A 135 -3.01 -15.10 -4.12
N VAL A 136 -1.72 -14.79 -4.32
CA VAL A 136 -1.19 -14.02 -5.44
C VAL A 136 -0.81 -14.95 -6.58
N VAL A 137 -1.03 -14.49 -7.81
CA VAL A 137 -0.58 -15.22 -9.00
C VAL A 137 0.93 -15.48 -8.95
N GLU A 138 1.31 -16.72 -9.25
CA GLU A 138 2.64 -17.28 -9.01
C GLU A 138 3.80 -16.37 -9.46
N PHE A 139 3.76 -15.90 -10.71
CA PHE A 139 4.84 -15.09 -11.29
C PHE A 139 5.00 -13.70 -10.65
N LYS A 140 4.07 -13.23 -9.80
CA LYS A 140 4.20 -11.97 -9.05
C LYS A 140 4.73 -12.16 -7.63
N ARG A 141 4.74 -13.39 -7.09
CA ARG A 141 5.02 -13.66 -5.68
C ARG A 141 6.37 -13.12 -5.23
N GLU A 142 7.40 -13.30 -6.05
CA GLU A 142 8.75 -12.84 -5.74
C GLU A 142 8.81 -11.31 -5.62
N VAL A 143 8.20 -10.58 -6.55
CA VAL A 143 8.16 -9.10 -6.51
C VAL A 143 7.38 -8.60 -5.30
N TYR A 144 6.31 -9.29 -4.91
CA TYR A 144 5.57 -8.97 -3.68
C TYR A 144 6.43 -9.17 -2.45
N GLN A 145 7.14 -10.30 -2.37
CA GLN A 145 8.05 -10.60 -1.27
C GLN A 145 9.17 -9.56 -1.17
N GLN A 146 9.80 -9.19 -2.28
CA GLN A 146 10.85 -8.18 -2.33
C GLN A 146 10.33 -6.79 -1.88
N ALA A 147 9.19 -6.34 -2.42
CA ALA A 147 8.58 -5.06 -2.06
C ALA A 147 8.20 -4.99 -0.57
N LEU A 148 7.49 -6.01 -0.07
CA LEU A 148 7.09 -6.10 1.34
C LEU A 148 8.30 -6.13 2.26
N THR A 149 9.34 -6.89 1.90
CA THR A 149 10.58 -6.98 2.69
C THR A 149 11.29 -5.64 2.75
N GLU A 150 11.51 -4.99 1.60
CA GLU A 150 12.22 -3.71 1.54
C GLU A 150 11.47 -2.59 2.29
N LEU A 151 10.14 -2.55 2.18
CA LEU A 151 9.31 -1.49 2.75
C LEU A 151 8.95 -1.75 4.22
N SER A 152 9.08 -2.98 4.73
CA SER A 152 8.73 -3.36 6.11
C SER A 152 9.50 -2.54 7.16
N ARG A 153 10.73 -2.14 6.84
CA ARG A 153 11.57 -1.30 7.73
C ARG A 153 10.94 0.06 8.04
N LEU A 154 10.02 0.52 7.20
CA LEU A 154 9.36 1.82 7.34
C LEU A 154 8.11 1.75 8.24
N LEU A 155 7.62 0.55 8.58
CA LEU A 155 6.44 0.38 9.43
C LEU A 155 6.62 0.92 10.86
N LYS A 156 7.86 0.95 11.34
CA LYS A 156 8.21 1.44 12.69
C LYS A 156 8.43 2.95 12.75
N LEU A 157 8.44 3.64 11.61
CA LEU A 157 8.64 5.08 11.51
C LEU A 157 7.30 5.81 11.63
N ASN A 158 6.51 5.51 12.67
CA ASN A 158 5.36 6.32 13.04
C ASN A 158 5.80 7.40 14.03
N PRO A 159 6.15 8.63 13.59
CA PRO A 159 6.42 9.74 14.52
C PRO A 159 5.20 10.12 15.37
N ARG A 160 3.99 9.70 14.97
CA ARG A 160 2.74 9.93 15.71
C ARG A 160 2.51 9.03 16.93
N GLN A 161 3.40 8.08 17.22
CA GLN A 161 3.38 7.31 18.48
C GLN A 161 4.33 7.86 19.56
N LYS A 162 5.05 8.96 19.30
CA LYS A 162 5.61 9.78 20.37
C LYS A 162 4.54 10.81 20.77
N HIS A 163 4.18 10.88 22.05
CA HIS A 163 3.05 11.64 22.64
C HIS A 163 1.71 10.88 22.76
N GLY A 164 1.76 9.65 23.27
CA GLY A 164 0.72 9.21 24.20
C GLY A 164 1.18 9.57 25.62
N CYS A 165 0.44 10.43 26.31
CA CYS A 165 0.71 10.85 27.68
C CYS A 165 1.08 9.65 28.58
N HIS A 166 2.30 9.66 29.12
CA HIS A 166 2.49 9.21 30.50
C HIS A 166 1.99 10.37 31.36
N GLU A 167 0.69 10.40 31.66
CA GLU A 167 0.22 11.12 32.83
C GLU A 167 0.75 10.38 34.04
N ASP A 168 1.73 10.99 34.71
CA ASP A 168 2.20 10.63 36.04
C ASP A 168 1.02 10.56 37.02
N HIS A 169 0.43 9.37 37.18
CA HIS A 169 -0.47 9.07 38.28
C HIS A 169 0.34 8.68 39.53
N SER A 170 1.23 9.55 40.00
CA SER A 170 1.89 9.35 41.29
C SER A 170 1.96 10.59 42.20
N VAL A 171 1.54 11.78 41.77
CA VAL A 171 1.62 12.99 42.64
C VAL A 171 0.26 13.44 43.20
N ALA A 172 -0.84 12.74 42.89
CA ALA A 172 -2.18 13.06 43.41
C ALA A 172 -2.59 12.27 44.68
N ARG A 173 -1.64 11.66 45.40
CA ARG A 173 -1.90 11.03 46.71
C ARG A 173 -1.24 11.70 47.91
N GLU A 174 -0.45 12.75 47.70
CA GLU A 174 0.25 13.44 48.80
C GLU A 174 -0.36 14.80 49.19
N MET A 175 -1.31 15.33 48.41
CA MET A 175 -2.00 16.59 48.74
C MET A 175 -3.35 16.44 49.45
N MET A 176 -3.89 15.23 49.57
CA MET A 176 -5.12 14.95 50.35
C MET A 176 -4.86 14.39 51.76
N ALA A 177 -3.59 14.24 52.16
CA ALA A 177 -3.22 13.79 53.50
C ALA A 177 -2.75 14.93 54.43
N LYS A 178 -2.64 16.17 53.92
CA LYS A 178 -2.22 17.35 54.72
C LYS A 178 -3.34 18.31 55.11
N SER A 179 -4.59 18.05 54.72
CA SER A 179 -5.75 18.84 55.19
C SER A 179 -6.48 18.20 56.38
N ALA A 180 -5.95 17.12 56.95
CA ALA A 180 -6.48 16.45 58.14
C ALA A 180 -5.56 16.60 59.36
N LYS A 181 -5.05 17.82 59.61
CA LYS A 181 -4.32 18.12 60.85
C LYS A 181 -4.82 19.28 61.69
N GLU A 182 -5.85 20.03 61.30
CA GLU A 182 -6.21 21.26 62.01
C GLU A 182 -7.74 21.41 62.10
N GLY A 183 -8.34 20.88 63.17
CA GLY A 183 -9.77 21.01 63.46
C GLY A 183 -10.31 19.92 64.37
N GLY A 184 -9.84 19.88 65.63
CA GLY A 184 -10.32 18.97 66.68
C GLY A 184 -9.34 18.85 67.82
#